data_AF-A0A6B8M7A3-F1
#
_entry.id   AF-A0A6B8M7A3-F1
#
_cell.length_a   1.000
_cell.length_b   1.000
_cell.length_c   1.000
_cell.angle_alpha   90.00
_cell.angle_beta   90.00
_cell.angle_gamma   90.00
#
_symmetry.space_group_name_H-M   'P 1'
#
loop_
_entity.id
_entity.type
_entity.pdbx_description
1 polymer ?
#
loop_
_entity_poly.entity_id
_entity_poly.type
_entity_poly.pdbx_seq_one_letter_code
_entity_poly.pdbx_strand_id
1 'polypeptide(L)'
;MAEMTDNQMFNLLLADIAMAAAIGTAGSTFEIPQNYAPGIIRDSWLATVKDDVLQRRVLALANAGLGALQGVDAEQLAKAAEKYGIPIDAPLAERISTFFEDKRQALLRYRR
;
A
#
# COMPACT_ATOMS: atom_id res chain seq x y z
N MET A 1 9.82 21.54 -0.73
CA MET A 1 9.76 20.07 -0.79
C MET A 1 9.18 19.71 -2.16
N ALA A 2 9.75 18.75 -2.87
CA ALA A 2 9.21 18.36 -4.18
C ALA A 2 7.80 17.77 -3.98
N GLU A 3 6.85 18.21 -4.79
CA GLU A 3 5.47 17.73 -4.74
C GLU A 3 5.43 16.27 -5.19
N MET A 4 4.80 15.41 -4.39
CA MET A 4 4.72 13.98 -4.68
C MET A 4 3.76 13.75 -5.85
N THR A 5 4.20 13.00 -6.86
CA THR A 5 3.34 12.65 -8.00
C THR A 5 2.22 11.70 -7.58
N ASP A 6 1.08 11.72 -8.27
CA ASP A 6 -0.03 10.78 -8.05
C ASP A 6 0.45 9.31 -8.08
N ASN A 7 1.35 8.96 -9.00
CA ASN A 7 1.93 7.62 -9.05
C ASN A 7 2.68 7.27 -7.75
N GLN A 8 3.50 8.17 -7.21
CA GLN A 8 4.20 7.92 -5.95
C GLN A 8 3.22 7.81 -4.79
N MET A 9 2.26 8.73 -4.70
CA MET A 9 1.24 8.74 -3.65
C MET A 9 0.44 7.44 -3.62
N PHE A 10 -0.11 7.04 -4.77
CA PHE A 10 -0.93 5.83 -4.86
C PHE A 10 -0.12 4.57 -4.53
N ASN A 11 1.12 4.46 -5.02
CA ASN A 11 1.96 3.30 -4.68
C ASN A 11 2.30 3.26 -3.18
N LEU A 12 2.52 4.40 -2.53
CA LEU A 12 2.79 4.43 -1.09
C LEU A 12 1.56 4.08 -0.25
N LEU A 13 0.37 4.54 -0.65
CA LEU A 13 -0.89 4.14 -0.01
C LEU A 13 -1.13 2.63 -0.12
N LEU A 14 -0.92 2.04 -1.31
CA LEU A 14 -1.02 0.60 -1.49
C LEU A 14 0.07 -0.16 -0.71
N ALA A 15 1.28 0.38 -0.63
CA ALA A 15 2.36 -0.21 0.15
C ALA A 15 2.05 -0.24 1.65
N ASP A 16 1.41 0.80 2.17
CA ASP A 16 0.97 0.84 3.57
C ASP A 16 -0.10 -0.23 3.86
N ILE A 17 -1.08 -0.43 2.96
CA ILE A 17 -2.07 -1.52 3.09
C ILE A 17 -1.37 -2.87 3.10
N ALA A 18 -0.45 -3.09 2.15
CA ALA A 18 0.29 -4.34 2.04
C ALA A 18 1.16 -4.62 3.27
N MET A 19 1.82 -3.58 3.80
CA MET A 19 2.62 -3.68 5.03
C MET A 19 1.74 -4.03 6.23
N ALA A 20 0.63 -3.32 6.44
CA ALA A 20 -0.28 -3.59 7.54
C ALA A 20 -0.82 -5.03 7.50
N ALA A 21 -1.20 -5.52 6.31
CA ALA A 21 -1.64 -6.90 6.12
C ALA A 21 -0.53 -7.93 6.38
N ALA A 22 0.69 -7.66 5.92
CA ALA A 22 1.85 -8.52 6.11
C ALA A 22 2.29 -8.60 7.58
N ILE A 23 2.32 -7.46 8.28
CA ILE A 23 2.63 -7.36 9.71
C ILE A 23 1.65 -8.23 10.52
N GLY A 24 0.34 -8.05 10.29
CA GLY A 24 -0.68 -8.84 10.97
C GLY A 24 -0.59 -10.34 10.65
N THR A 25 -0.32 -10.70 9.40
CA THR A 25 -0.14 -12.09 8.98
C THR A 25 1.10 -12.75 9.60
N ALA A 26 2.16 -11.98 9.82
CA ALA A 26 3.37 -12.43 10.49
C ALA A 26 3.23 -12.51 12.03
N GLY A 27 2.07 -12.14 12.58
CA GLY A 27 1.81 -12.15 14.02
C GLY A 27 2.46 -10.97 14.77
N SER A 28 2.83 -9.92 14.06
CA SER A 28 3.36 -8.67 14.62
C SER A 28 2.25 -7.61 14.68
N THR A 29 2.55 -6.49 15.32
CA THR A 29 1.63 -5.36 15.47
C THR A 29 2.31 -4.08 14.99
N PHE A 30 1.48 -3.09 14.66
CA PHE A 30 1.92 -1.74 14.32
C PHE A 30 0.92 -0.74 14.89
N GLU A 31 1.36 0.51 15.00
CA GLU A 31 0.53 1.64 15.36
C GLU A 31 0.45 2.60 14.17
N ILE A 32 -0.74 3.11 13.90
CA ILE A 32 -0.94 4.14 12.87
C ILE A 32 -0.48 5.47 13.46
N PRO A 33 0.50 6.16 12.85
CA PRO A 33 0.96 7.45 13.35
C PRO A 33 -0.14 8.52 13.25
N GLN A 34 -0.25 9.39 14.26
CA GLN A 34 -1.23 10.50 14.28
C GLN A 34 -1.06 11.45 13.08
N ASN A 35 0.19 11.68 12.66
CA ASN A 35 0.54 12.47 11.49
C ASN A 35 0.78 11.55 10.29
N TYR A 36 -0.27 10.84 9.88
CA TYR A 36 -0.17 9.89 8.78
C TYR A 36 0.36 10.57 7.51
N ALA A 37 1.37 9.94 6.91
CA ALA A 37 1.86 10.27 5.59
C ALA A 37 2.03 8.96 4.80
N PRO A 38 1.75 8.93 3.49
CA PRO A 38 1.93 7.71 2.70
C PRO A 38 3.36 7.14 2.83
N GLY A 39 3.47 5.86 3.16
CA GLY A 39 4.74 5.14 3.39
C GLY A 39 5.16 5.05 4.86
N ILE A 40 4.49 5.78 5.76
CA ILE A 40 4.92 5.90 7.17
C ILE A 40 4.84 4.57 7.94
N ILE A 41 3.95 3.65 7.57
CA ILE A 41 3.78 2.38 8.29
C ILE A 41 5.04 1.53 8.18
N ARG A 42 5.65 1.50 6.99
CA ARG A 42 6.90 0.78 6.78
C ARG A 42 8.02 1.36 7.64
N ASP A 43 8.19 2.67 7.58
CA ASP A 43 9.30 3.35 8.23
C ASP A 43 9.19 3.27 9.75
N SER A 44 7.98 3.47 10.29
CA SER A 44 7.73 3.37 11.73
C SER A 44 7.93 1.94 12.24
N TRP A 45 7.46 0.93 11.51
CA TRP A 45 7.61 -0.47 11.90
C TRP A 45 9.06 -0.95 11.83
N LEU A 46 9.80 -0.57 10.79
CA LEU A 46 11.23 -0.92 10.67
C LEU A 46 12.10 -0.23 11.73
N ALA A 47 11.70 0.95 12.22
CA ALA A 47 12.41 1.61 13.30
C ALA A 47 12.30 0.85 14.64
N THR A 48 11.16 0.18 14.89
CA THR A 48 10.85 -0.48 16.16
C THR A 48 11.32 -1.94 16.21
N VAL A 49 11.11 -2.70 15.13
CA VAL A 49 11.43 -4.14 15.09
C VAL A 49 12.93 -4.37 14.93
N LYS A 50 13.54 -5.22 15.77
CA LYS A 50 14.98 -5.57 15.72
C LYS A 50 15.26 -6.97 15.16
N ASP A 51 14.23 -7.76 14.89
CA ASP A 51 14.37 -9.11 14.34
C ASP A 51 14.50 -9.04 12.80
N ASP A 52 15.71 -9.25 12.30
CA ASP A 52 16.04 -9.23 10.87
C ASP A 52 15.29 -10.29 10.05
N VAL A 53 15.01 -11.46 10.64
CA VAL A 53 14.29 -12.55 9.95
C VAL A 53 12.83 -12.15 9.79
N LEU A 54 12.23 -11.61 10.85
CA LEU A 54 10.86 -11.08 10.81
C LEU A 54 10.74 -9.94 9.80
N GLN A 55 11.69 -8.99 9.81
CA GLN A 55 11.71 -7.88 8.84
C GLN A 55 11.71 -8.39 7.40
N ARG A 56 12.61 -9.33 7.06
CA ARG A 56 12.68 -9.90 5.70
C ARG A 56 11.38 -10.60 5.31
N ARG A 57 10.78 -11.36 6.22
CA ARG A 57 9.52 -12.08 5.98
C ARG A 57 8.38 -11.11 5.70
N VAL A 58 8.22 -10.07 6.52
CA VAL A 58 7.17 -9.06 6.36
C VAL A 58 7.36 -8.28 5.06
N LEU A 59 8.58 -7.83 4.75
CA LEU A 59 8.86 -7.11 3.52
C LEU A 59 8.60 -7.97 2.27
N ALA A 60 8.95 -9.25 2.30
CA ALA A 60 8.66 -10.17 1.20
C ALA A 60 7.14 -10.33 0.99
N LEU A 61 6.38 -10.51 2.07
CA LEU A 61 4.91 -10.59 2.02
C LEU A 61 4.27 -9.31 1.51
N ALA A 62 4.71 -8.14 2.00
CA ALA A 62 4.19 -6.85 1.58
C ALA A 62 4.45 -6.59 0.09
N ASN A 63 5.66 -6.88 -0.39
CA ASN A 63 5.99 -6.72 -1.81
C ASN A 63 5.14 -7.63 -2.71
N ALA A 64 4.87 -8.86 -2.27
CA ALA A 64 3.96 -9.76 -3.01
C ALA A 64 2.52 -9.24 -3.01
N GLY A 65 2.04 -8.72 -1.87
CA GLY A 65 0.70 -8.14 -1.74
C GLY A 65 0.49 -6.86 -2.54
N LEU A 66 1.52 -6.02 -2.68
CA LEU A 66 1.45 -4.76 -3.41
C LEU A 66 1.03 -4.94 -4.87
N GLY A 67 1.59 -5.95 -5.56
CA GLY A 67 1.23 -6.26 -6.94
C GLY A 67 -0.23 -6.70 -7.08
N ALA A 68 -0.75 -7.45 -6.11
CA ALA A 68 -2.15 -7.85 -6.08
C ALA A 68 -3.08 -6.64 -5.90
N LEU A 69 -2.75 -5.73 -4.99
CA LEU A 69 -3.56 -4.54 -4.71
C LEU A 69 -3.72 -3.59 -5.91
N GLN A 70 -2.75 -3.54 -6.83
CA GLN A 70 -2.88 -2.77 -8.07
C GLN A 70 -3.94 -3.33 -9.05
N GLY A 71 -4.44 -4.54 -8.82
CA GLY A 71 -5.51 -5.16 -9.61
C GLY A 71 -6.86 -5.22 -8.91
N VAL A 72 -6.95 -4.71 -7.68
CA VAL A 72 -8.15 -4.74 -6.86
C VAL A 72 -9.08 -3.58 -7.22
N ASP A 73 -10.40 -3.82 -7.17
CA ASP A 73 -11.40 -2.78 -7.42
C ASP A 73 -11.48 -1.74 -6.28
N ALA A 74 -12.15 -0.62 -6.54
CA ALA A 74 -12.22 0.49 -5.60
C ALA A 74 -12.91 0.13 -4.27
N GLU A 75 -13.93 -0.73 -4.30
CA GLU A 75 -14.69 -1.11 -3.11
C GLU A 75 -13.85 -1.98 -2.17
N GLN A 76 -13.18 -2.98 -2.72
CA GLN A 76 -12.26 -3.84 -1.99
C GLN A 76 -11.06 -3.05 -1.45
N LEU A 77 -10.56 -2.08 -2.21
CA LEU A 77 -9.48 -1.20 -1.78
C LEU A 77 -9.90 -0.33 -0.57
N ALA A 78 -11.07 0.30 -0.64
CA ALA A 78 -11.60 1.11 0.47
C ALA A 78 -11.81 0.26 1.74
N LYS A 79 -12.37 -0.96 1.60
CA LYS A 79 -12.53 -1.91 2.73
C LYS A 79 -11.20 -2.31 3.36
N ALA A 80 -10.17 -2.54 2.54
CA ALA A 80 -8.84 -2.86 3.03
C ALA A 80 -8.23 -1.66 3.77
N ALA A 81 -8.36 -0.46 3.21
CA ALA A 81 -7.86 0.77 3.84
C ALA A 81 -8.53 1.03 5.19
N GLU A 82 -9.86 0.90 5.27
CA GLU A 82 -10.64 1.03 6.51
C GLU A 82 -10.17 0.03 7.56
N LYS A 83 -10.03 -1.25 7.19
CA LYS A 83 -9.56 -2.31 8.09
C LYS A 83 -8.20 -1.99 8.74
N TYR A 84 -7.31 -1.34 8.00
CA TYR A 84 -5.96 -1.02 8.46
C TYR A 84 -5.81 0.45 8.87
N GLY A 85 -6.90 1.22 8.91
CA GLY A 85 -6.95 2.63 9.31
C GLY A 85 -6.14 3.58 8.42
N ILE A 86 -6.02 3.26 7.13
CA ILE A 86 -5.34 4.08 6.12
C ILE A 86 -6.37 5.03 5.49
N PRO A 87 -6.08 6.33 5.34
CA PRO A 87 -7.06 7.33 4.92
C PRO A 87 -7.31 7.29 3.40
N ILE A 88 -7.92 6.21 2.92
CA ILE A 88 -8.44 6.09 1.55
C ILE A 88 -9.96 6.09 1.62
N ASP A 89 -10.56 7.20 1.20
CA ASP A 89 -12.01 7.29 1.02
C ASP A 89 -12.44 6.71 -0.34
N ALA A 90 -13.75 6.57 -0.54
CA ALA A 90 -14.28 6.00 -1.77
C ALA A 90 -13.86 6.76 -3.05
N PRO A 91 -13.90 8.12 -3.10
CA PRO A 91 -13.40 8.86 -4.25
C PRO A 91 -11.91 8.62 -4.55
N LEU A 92 -11.06 8.55 -3.51
CA LEU A 92 -9.64 8.28 -3.70
C LEU A 92 -9.40 6.84 -4.15
N ALA A 93 -10.15 5.87 -3.62
CA ALA A 93 -10.06 4.47 -4.05
C ALA A 93 -10.42 4.30 -5.54
N GLU A 94 -11.45 5.00 -6.02
CA GLU A 94 -11.83 5.00 -7.44
C GLU A 94 -10.73 5.59 -8.34
N ARG A 95 -10.13 6.71 -7.91
CA ARG A 95 -8.98 7.32 -8.61
C ARG A 95 -7.80 6.37 -8.69
N ILE A 96 -7.46 5.68 -7.59
CA ILE A 96 -6.35 4.72 -7.55
C ILE A 96 -6.62 3.55 -8.51
N SER A 97 -7.80 2.95 -8.43
CA SER A 97 -8.20 1.83 -9.28
C SER A 97 -8.11 2.21 -10.77
N THR A 98 -8.70 3.35 -11.14
CA THR A 98 -8.68 3.87 -12.52
C THR A 98 -7.25 4.11 -13.00
N PHE A 99 -6.41 4.73 -12.16
CA PHE A 99 -5.02 5.02 -12.51
C PHE A 99 -4.22 3.76 -12.87
N PHE A 100 -4.35 2.68 -12.09
CA PHE A 100 -3.61 1.44 -12.35
C PHE A 100 -4.20 0.65 -13.52
N GLU A 101 -5.52 0.72 -13.74
CA GLU A 101 -6.17 0.13 -14.91
C GLU A 101 -5.72 0.83 -16.21
N ASP A 102 -5.75 2.17 -16.24
CA ASP A 102 -5.28 2.95 -17.38
C ASP A 102 -3.81 2.67 -17.69
N LYS A 103 -2.96 2.59 -16.66
CA LYS A 103 -1.54 2.25 -16.80
C LYS A 103 -1.36 0.86 -17.41
N ARG A 104 -2.15 -0.13 -17.00
CA ARG A 104 -2.13 -1.48 -17.56
C ARG A 104 -2.56 -1.48 -19.03
N GLN A 105 -3.65 -0.79 -19.36
CA GLN A 105 -4.15 -0.68 -20.73
C GLN A 105 -3.16 0.03 -21.65
N ALA A 106 -2.50 1.10 -21.19
CA ALA A 106 -1.48 1.80 -21.95
C ALA A 106 -0.30 0.88 -22.32
N LEU A 107 0.17 0.07 -21.37
CA LEU A 107 1.23 -0.91 -21.60
C LEU A 107 0.83 -1.99 -22.62
N LEU A 108 -0.43 -2.44 -22.58
CA LEU A 108 -0.96 -3.40 -23.54
C LEU A 108 -1.09 -2.82 -24.95
N ARG A 109 -1.49 -1.54 -25.08
CA ARG A 109 -1.56 -0.85 -26.37
C ARG A 109 -0.19 -0.67 -27.02
N TYR A 110 0.85 -0.39 -26.24
CA TYR A 110 2.21 -0.22 -26.76
C TYR A 110 2.85 -1.53 -27.28
N ARG A 111 2.37 -2.69 -26.80
CA ARG A 111 2.90 -4.01 -27.19
C ARG A 111 2.15 -4.66 -28.37
N ARG A 112 1.13 -3.99 -28.92
CA ARG A 112 0.43 -4.41 -30.14
C ARG A 112 1.00 -3.68 -31.35
#